data_AF-A0AAD6DNW2-F1
#
_entry.id   AF-A0AAD6DNW2-F1
#
_cell.length_a   1.000
_cell.length_b   1.000
_cell.length_c   1.000
_cell.angle_alpha   90.00
_cell.angle_beta   90.00
_cell.angle_gamma   90.00
#
_symmetry.space_group_name_H-M   'P 1'
#
loop_
_entity.id
_entity.type
_entity.pdbx_description
1 polymer ?
#
loop_
_entity_poly.entity_id
_entity_poly.type
_entity_poly.pdbx_seq_one_letter_code
_entity_poly.pdbx_strand_id
1 'polypeptide(L)'
;MEEILGRHALDLQAAGYAPVWTSSHGYPGEIPQEIQDLLCEDSKKCDKVIGPLSSIFWLIGTEFLIELIDDPAYILEEEYRYLPLGSPRLWIISRLFEEDKIPKRFMEMIENSPSGLHQPHRNLANNLARNSPIPQSITPHVQQHSVNNLFPFGRSGNSAERISAAKIKWDKNSKRFATTIQRKLLSTFGDNLLFRGLTRPALLSLMTLFRPVIVSHYADNEFGPGFYTTPNLSVAVRYGGPAGAVLVFENPSDRLNRLVLAGEAWQNVTRFWTGNIVSNHERRAPVNWRMADILEGPISEPGEARHLPRVESEVLQVVGVSPKSFEAFRSSLKMIIWID
;
A
#
# COMPACT_ATOMS: atom_id res chain seq x y z
N MET A 1 -25.28 -6.20 21.50
CA MET A 1 -24.69 -5.76 20.22
C MET A 1 -23.91 -6.94 19.67
N GLU A 2 -24.56 -7.87 18.98
CA GLU A 2 -23.91 -8.96 18.21
C GLU A 2 -24.59 -9.05 16.84
N GLU A 3 -24.73 -7.87 16.23
CA GLU A 3 -25.30 -7.71 14.91
C GLU A 3 -24.12 -7.65 13.94
N ILE A 4 -23.90 -8.72 13.16
CA ILE A 4 -22.93 -8.69 12.06
C ILE A 4 -23.76 -8.39 10.81
N LEU A 5 -23.78 -7.12 10.40
CA LEU A 5 -24.50 -6.61 9.20
C LEU A 5 -26.02 -6.81 9.21
N GLY A 6 -26.68 -6.66 10.35
CA GLY A 6 -28.12 -6.89 10.44
C GLY A 6 -28.53 -8.35 10.45
N ARG A 7 -27.56 -9.29 10.51
CA ARG A 7 -27.80 -10.72 10.67
C ARG A 7 -27.38 -11.16 12.06
N HIS A 8 -28.27 -11.89 12.72
CA HIS A 8 -28.05 -12.33 14.09
C HIS A 8 -27.65 -13.81 14.13
N ALA A 9 -26.78 -14.20 15.06
CA ALA A 9 -26.39 -15.60 15.26
C ALA A 9 -27.61 -16.52 15.54
N LEU A 10 -28.68 -15.96 16.11
CA LEU A 10 -29.93 -16.68 16.36
C LEU A 10 -30.72 -17.00 15.08
N ASP A 11 -30.46 -16.30 13.98
CA ASP A 11 -31.18 -16.49 12.72
C ASP A 11 -30.58 -17.62 11.86
N LEU A 12 -29.40 -18.14 12.24
CA LEU A 12 -28.69 -19.18 11.49
C LEU A 12 -29.56 -20.41 11.24
N GLN A 13 -30.20 -20.94 12.29
CA GLN A 13 -31.04 -22.13 12.18
C GLN A 13 -32.24 -21.89 11.26
N ALA A 14 -32.86 -20.71 11.34
CA ALA A 14 -33.96 -20.34 10.45
C ALA A 14 -33.50 -20.18 9.00
N ALA A 15 -32.25 -19.79 8.78
CA ALA A 15 -31.61 -19.68 7.47
C ALA A 15 -31.04 -21.01 6.95
N GLY A 16 -31.19 -22.13 7.68
CA GLY A 16 -30.71 -23.46 7.28
C GLY A 16 -29.24 -23.74 7.60
N TYR A 17 -28.61 -22.91 8.43
CA TYR A 17 -27.20 -23.05 8.84
C TYR A 17 -27.07 -23.63 10.24
N ALA A 18 -25.97 -24.34 10.47
CA ALA A 18 -25.64 -24.84 11.79
C ALA A 18 -25.43 -23.68 12.78
N PRO A 19 -25.82 -23.82 14.05
CA PRO A 19 -25.63 -22.77 15.02
C PRO A 19 -24.14 -22.54 15.32
N VAL A 20 -23.83 -21.36 15.85
CA VAL A 20 -22.50 -20.97 16.30
C VAL A 20 -22.52 -20.76 17.81
N TRP A 21 -21.36 -20.93 18.45
CA TRP A 21 -21.14 -20.50 19.82
C TRP A 21 -20.75 -19.01 19.84
N THR A 22 -21.31 -18.26 20.79
CA THR A 22 -20.92 -16.88 21.06
C THR A 22 -20.68 -16.70 22.56
N SER A 23 -19.85 -15.73 22.95
CA SER A 23 -19.62 -15.41 24.37
C SER A 23 -20.89 -14.90 25.06
N SER A 24 -21.79 -14.25 24.31
CA SER A 24 -23.01 -13.66 24.86
C SER A 24 -24.16 -14.66 24.99
N HIS A 25 -24.28 -15.62 24.08
CA HIS A 25 -25.44 -16.52 23.99
C HIS A 25 -25.10 -18.01 24.16
N GLY A 26 -23.80 -18.36 24.22
CA GLY A 26 -23.35 -19.75 24.21
C GLY A 26 -23.66 -20.45 22.89
N TYR A 27 -23.70 -21.78 22.92
CA TYR A 27 -24.18 -22.62 21.83
C TYR A 27 -25.57 -23.17 22.18
N PRO A 28 -26.52 -23.22 21.25
CA PRO A 28 -27.83 -23.79 21.51
C PRO A 28 -27.74 -25.33 21.58
N GLY A 29 -27.84 -25.88 22.79
CA GLY A 29 -27.82 -27.31 23.05
C GLY A 29 -26.46 -27.83 23.51
N GLU A 30 -26.17 -29.09 23.19
CA GLU A 30 -24.88 -29.72 23.50
C GLU A 30 -23.79 -29.13 22.60
N ILE A 31 -22.67 -28.70 23.19
CA ILE A 31 -21.57 -28.08 22.47
C ILE A 31 -20.77 -29.16 21.74
N PRO A 32 -20.66 -29.13 20.40
CA PRO A 32 -19.83 -30.06 19.64
C PRO A 32 -18.36 -30.01 20.08
N GLN A 33 -17.67 -31.15 20.02
CA GLN A 33 -16.28 -31.26 20.46
C GLN A 33 -15.36 -30.26 19.72
N GLU A 34 -15.62 -30.05 18.43
CA GLU A 34 -14.86 -29.12 17.58
C GLU A 34 -14.96 -27.67 18.07
N ILE A 35 -16.11 -27.30 18.65
CA ILE A 35 -16.27 -26.00 19.29
C ILE A 35 -15.56 -26.00 20.64
N GLN A 36 -15.69 -27.08 21.43
CA GLN A 36 -15.00 -27.20 22.73
C GLN A 36 -13.49 -27.05 22.61
N ASP A 37 -12.88 -27.64 21.57
CA ASP A 37 -11.44 -27.56 21.30
C ASP A 37 -10.97 -26.14 20.96
N LEU A 38 -11.89 -25.27 20.51
CA LEU A 38 -11.64 -23.86 20.17
C LEU A 38 -12.03 -22.89 21.29
N LEU A 39 -12.70 -23.37 22.34
CA LEU A 39 -12.99 -22.58 23.53
C LEU A 39 -11.71 -22.30 24.30
N CYS A 40 -11.55 -21.06 24.74
CA CYS A 40 -10.45 -20.68 25.62
C CYS A 40 -10.70 -21.26 27.03
N GLU A 41 -9.63 -21.68 27.71
CA GLU A 41 -9.72 -22.19 29.11
C GLU A 41 -10.46 -21.20 30.04
N ASP A 42 -10.33 -19.89 29.79
CA ASP A 42 -11.12 -18.83 30.41
C ASP A 42 -12.24 -18.34 29.45
N SER A 43 -13.38 -19.04 29.46
CA SER A 43 -14.57 -18.72 28.63
C SER A 43 -15.12 -17.30 28.79
N LYS A 44 -14.73 -16.58 29.86
CA LYS A 44 -15.12 -15.18 30.15
C LYS A 44 -14.25 -14.12 29.44
N LYS A 45 -13.16 -14.49 28.75
CA LYS A 45 -12.24 -13.55 28.09
C LYS A 45 -12.16 -13.66 26.57
N CYS A 46 -12.88 -14.59 25.97
CA CYS A 46 -12.81 -14.81 24.53
C CYS A 46 -14.03 -14.22 23.82
N ASP A 47 -13.89 -12.95 23.44
CA ASP A 47 -14.81 -12.29 22.52
C ASP A 47 -14.61 -12.88 21.12
N LYS A 48 -15.29 -14.00 20.84
CA LYS A 48 -15.21 -14.74 19.58
C LYS A 48 -16.58 -15.34 19.23
N VAL A 49 -16.83 -15.49 17.93
CA VAL A 49 -17.88 -16.36 17.38
C VAL A 49 -17.19 -17.63 16.89
N ILE A 50 -17.64 -18.81 17.31
CA ILE A 50 -17.03 -20.09 16.95
C ILE A 50 -18.08 -20.97 16.25
N GLY A 51 -17.76 -21.51 15.09
CA GLY A 51 -18.66 -22.44 14.41
C GLY A 51 -18.15 -22.85 13.04
N PRO A 52 -18.98 -23.56 12.27
CA PRO A 52 -18.60 -24.02 10.93
C PRO A 52 -18.46 -22.83 9.98
N LEU A 53 -17.57 -22.98 8.99
CA LEU A 53 -17.27 -21.94 8.02
C LEU A 53 -18.50 -21.51 7.23
N SER A 54 -19.40 -22.43 6.87
CA SER A 54 -20.66 -22.09 6.19
C SER A 54 -21.50 -21.09 6.98
N SER A 55 -21.67 -21.32 8.29
CA SER A 55 -22.38 -20.41 9.19
C SER A 55 -21.66 -19.08 9.36
N ILE A 56 -20.32 -19.09 9.43
CA ILE A 56 -19.52 -17.86 9.52
C ILE A 56 -19.64 -17.04 8.24
N PHE A 57 -19.55 -17.68 7.06
CA PHE A 57 -19.73 -17.02 5.76
C PHE A 57 -21.12 -16.41 5.63
N TRP A 58 -22.15 -17.08 6.13
CA TRP A 58 -23.49 -16.50 6.20
C TRP A 58 -23.55 -15.26 7.09
N LEU A 59 -22.96 -15.31 8.28
CA LEU A 59 -22.94 -14.16 9.19
C LEU A 59 -22.26 -12.94 8.59
N ILE A 60 -21.19 -13.13 7.82
CA ILE A 60 -20.45 -12.02 7.18
C ILE A 60 -20.97 -11.66 5.78
N GLY A 61 -21.99 -12.35 5.27
CA GLY A 61 -22.62 -12.11 3.97
C GLY A 61 -21.72 -12.46 2.77
N THR A 62 -21.03 -13.60 2.85
CA THR A 62 -20.19 -14.17 1.77
C THR A 62 -20.57 -15.62 1.48
N GLU A 63 -21.88 -15.90 1.42
CA GLU A 63 -22.45 -17.23 1.21
C GLU A 63 -21.99 -17.89 -0.09
N PHE A 64 -21.65 -17.10 -1.11
CA PHE A 64 -21.12 -17.63 -2.36
C PHE A 64 -19.78 -18.38 -2.17
N LEU A 65 -19.08 -18.19 -1.04
CA LEU A 65 -17.88 -18.98 -0.71
C LEU A 65 -18.21 -20.38 -0.21
N ILE A 66 -19.47 -20.69 0.13
CA ILE A 66 -19.90 -22.04 0.51
C ILE A 66 -19.75 -22.98 -0.69
N GLU A 67 -19.91 -22.48 -1.91
CA GLU A 67 -19.65 -23.27 -3.13
C GLU A 67 -18.21 -23.82 -3.18
N LEU A 68 -17.25 -23.16 -2.51
CA LEU A 68 -15.87 -23.66 -2.41
C LEU A 68 -15.73 -24.84 -1.45
N ILE A 69 -16.60 -24.91 -0.44
CA ILE A 69 -16.64 -26.01 0.53
C ILE A 69 -17.22 -27.26 -0.13
N ASP A 70 -18.25 -27.07 -0.96
CA ASP A 70 -18.99 -28.17 -1.59
C ASP A 70 -18.32 -28.71 -2.88
N ASP A 71 -17.45 -27.93 -3.52
CA ASP A 71 -16.80 -28.31 -4.78
C ASP A 71 -15.46 -29.05 -4.53
N PRO A 72 -15.36 -30.34 -4.91
CA PRO A 72 -14.16 -31.15 -4.68
C PRO A 72 -12.93 -30.68 -5.47
N ALA A 73 -13.07 -29.72 -6.38
CA ALA A 73 -11.94 -29.08 -7.05
C ALA A 73 -11.14 -28.12 -6.16
N TYR A 74 -11.65 -27.74 -4.99
CA TYR A 74 -10.95 -26.87 -4.05
C TYR A 74 -10.53 -27.60 -2.77
N ILE A 75 -9.58 -26.98 -2.05
CA ILE A 75 -8.99 -27.50 -0.81
C ILE A 75 -9.81 -27.05 0.42
N LEU A 76 -10.70 -26.08 0.26
CA LEU A 76 -11.53 -25.61 1.37
C LEU A 76 -12.57 -26.68 1.71
N GLU A 77 -12.56 -27.14 2.95
CA GLU A 77 -13.53 -28.09 3.48
C GLU A 77 -14.37 -27.40 4.58
N GLU A 78 -15.48 -28.04 4.97
CA GLU A 78 -16.24 -27.58 6.12
C GLU A 78 -15.41 -27.82 7.39
N GLU A 79 -15.02 -26.74 8.06
CA GLU A 79 -14.22 -26.79 9.28
C GLU A 79 -14.75 -25.79 10.31
N TYR A 80 -14.53 -26.10 11.58
CA TYR A 80 -14.87 -25.18 12.67
C TYR A 80 -13.76 -24.17 12.85
N ARG A 81 -14.11 -22.89 12.82
CA ARG A 81 -13.17 -21.78 13.02
C ARG A 81 -13.76 -20.77 13.99
N TYR A 82 -12.88 -19.89 14.47
CA TYR A 82 -13.30 -18.75 15.27
C TYR A 82 -13.15 -17.45 14.47
N LEU A 83 -14.10 -16.55 14.67
CA LEU A 83 -14.06 -15.16 14.24
C LEU A 83 -13.92 -14.29 15.49
N PRO A 84 -12.81 -13.55 15.68
CA PRO A 84 -12.69 -12.62 16.79
C PRO A 84 -13.74 -11.52 16.72
N LEU A 85 -14.35 -11.18 17.85
CA LEU A 85 -15.27 -10.05 17.93
C LEU A 85 -14.50 -8.75 17.64
N GLY A 86 -15.09 -7.85 16.86
CA GLY A 86 -14.44 -6.62 16.41
C GLY A 86 -13.37 -6.81 15.32
N SER A 87 -13.13 -8.05 14.86
CA SER A 87 -12.30 -8.27 13.68
C SER A 87 -12.94 -7.66 12.43
N PRO A 88 -12.13 -7.24 11.43
CA PRO A 88 -12.67 -6.81 10.14
C PRO A 88 -13.56 -7.89 9.53
N ARG A 89 -14.66 -7.48 8.88
CA ARG A 89 -15.68 -8.36 8.28
C ARG A 89 -15.13 -9.56 7.52
N LEU A 90 -14.06 -9.37 6.75
CA LEU A 90 -13.48 -10.38 5.88
C LEU A 90 -12.20 -11.02 6.47
N TRP A 91 -11.94 -10.81 7.76
CA TRP A 91 -10.72 -11.32 8.42
C TRP A 91 -10.55 -12.82 8.22
N ILE A 92 -11.62 -13.60 8.41
CA ILE A 92 -11.58 -15.05 8.23
C ILE A 92 -11.25 -15.44 6.78
N ILE A 93 -11.75 -14.69 5.80
CA ILE A 93 -11.46 -14.92 4.38
C ILE A 93 -10.00 -14.59 4.08
N SER A 94 -9.48 -13.48 4.60
CA SER A 94 -8.06 -13.14 4.49
C SER A 94 -7.18 -14.23 5.07
N ARG A 95 -7.56 -14.83 6.20
CA ARG A 95 -6.85 -15.97 6.79
C ARG A 95 -6.88 -17.21 5.91
N LEU A 96 -8.06 -17.58 5.40
CA LEU A 96 -8.18 -18.74 4.51
C LEU A 96 -7.44 -18.53 3.19
N PHE A 97 -7.31 -17.28 2.71
CA PHE A 97 -6.46 -16.94 1.57
C PHE A 97 -4.96 -17.05 1.90
N GLU A 98 -4.52 -16.56 3.06
CA GLU A 98 -3.14 -16.73 3.55
C GLU A 98 -2.75 -18.20 3.75
N GLU A 99 -3.72 -19.06 4.07
CA GLU A 99 -3.59 -20.51 4.19
C GLU A 99 -3.70 -21.24 2.84
N ASP A 100 -3.73 -20.52 1.71
CA ASP A 100 -3.89 -21.04 0.35
C ASP A 100 -5.19 -21.87 0.11
N LYS A 101 -6.20 -21.74 0.98
CA LYS A 101 -7.49 -22.45 0.85
C LYS A 101 -8.48 -21.74 -0.06
N ILE A 102 -8.33 -20.43 -0.26
CA ILE A 102 -9.18 -19.63 -1.17
C ILE A 102 -8.38 -19.25 -2.41
N PRO A 103 -8.85 -19.60 -3.63
CA PRO A 103 -8.19 -19.17 -4.85
C PRO A 103 -8.26 -17.65 -5.05
N LYS A 104 -7.18 -17.07 -5.59
CA LYS A 104 -7.04 -15.62 -5.83
C LYS A 104 -8.24 -14.98 -6.57
N ARG A 105 -8.85 -15.68 -7.53
CA ARG A 105 -10.01 -15.17 -8.28
C ARG A 105 -11.22 -14.82 -7.39
N PHE A 106 -11.41 -15.54 -6.28
CA PHE A 106 -12.51 -15.27 -5.35
C PHE A 106 -12.20 -14.05 -4.48
N MET A 107 -10.93 -13.84 -4.11
CA MET A 107 -10.49 -12.59 -3.47
C MET A 107 -10.72 -11.39 -4.38
N GLU A 108 -10.34 -11.49 -5.65
CA GLU A 108 -10.60 -10.44 -6.65
C GLU A 108 -12.10 -10.15 -6.81
N MET A 109 -12.96 -11.18 -6.74
CA MET A 109 -14.41 -11.00 -6.80
C MET A 109 -14.96 -10.27 -5.57
N ILE A 110 -14.46 -10.58 -4.37
CA ILE A 110 -14.84 -9.91 -3.12
C ILE A 110 -14.42 -8.44 -3.14
N GLU A 111 -13.18 -8.16 -3.57
CA GLU A 111 -12.64 -6.80 -3.68
C GLU A 111 -13.38 -5.95 -4.71
N ASN A 112 -13.86 -6.57 -5.78
CA ASN A 112 -14.60 -5.91 -6.85
C ASN A 112 -16.12 -5.89 -6.63
N SER A 113 -16.61 -6.50 -5.54
CA SER A 113 -18.05 -6.63 -5.30
C SER A 113 -18.72 -5.25 -5.06
N PRO A 114 -19.81 -4.93 -5.79
CA PRO A 114 -20.54 -3.68 -5.61
C PRO A 114 -21.24 -3.55 -4.25
N SER A 115 -21.45 -4.66 -3.53
CA SER A 115 -22.18 -4.70 -2.26
C SER A 115 -21.41 -4.16 -1.05
N GLY A 116 -20.24 -3.55 -1.25
CA GLY A 116 -19.51 -2.84 -0.18
C GLY A 116 -18.89 -3.75 0.88
N LEU A 117 -18.81 -5.06 0.62
CA LEU A 117 -18.19 -6.08 1.46
C LEU A 117 -16.78 -5.72 1.93
N HIS A 118 -16.05 -4.91 1.16
CA HIS A 118 -14.67 -4.55 1.42
C HIS A 118 -14.43 -3.06 1.11
N GLN A 119 -14.54 -2.13 2.08
CA GLN A 119 -14.05 -0.76 1.85
C GLN A 119 -13.29 -0.07 3.00
N PRO A 120 -12.59 -0.71 3.97
CA PRO A 120 -11.72 0.08 4.84
C PRO A 120 -10.60 0.79 4.03
N HIS A 121 -9.98 0.11 3.07
CA HIS A 121 -8.94 0.70 2.21
C HIS A 121 -9.49 1.67 1.16
N ARG A 122 -10.62 1.36 0.52
CA ARG A 122 -11.30 2.31 -0.39
C ARG A 122 -11.81 3.53 0.35
N ASN A 123 -12.36 3.39 1.57
CA ASN A 123 -12.78 4.53 2.39
C ASN A 123 -11.58 5.38 2.81
N LEU A 124 -10.45 4.78 3.20
CA LEU A 124 -9.23 5.53 3.51
C LEU A 124 -8.72 6.29 2.28
N ALA A 125 -8.60 5.64 1.12
CA ALA A 125 -8.16 6.27 -0.12
C ALA A 125 -9.13 7.38 -0.57
N ASN A 126 -10.44 7.14 -0.49
CA ASN A 126 -11.48 8.11 -0.83
C ASN A 126 -11.52 9.30 0.16
N ASN A 127 -11.35 9.04 1.46
CA ASN A 127 -11.28 10.08 2.49
C ASN A 127 -10.02 10.92 2.32
N LEU A 128 -8.87 10.29 2.07
CA LEU A 128 -7.63 11.01 1.75
C LEU A 128 -7.79 11.84 0.48
N ALA A 129 -8.39 11.29 -0.59
CA ALA A 129 -8.69 12.04 -1.81
C ALA A 129 -9.55 13.29 -1.55
N ARG A 130 -10.61 13.16 -0.76
CA ARG A 130 -11.46 14.31 -0.37
C ARG A 130 -10.73 15.31 0.51
N ASN A 131 -9.84 14.83 1.39
CA ASN A 131 -9.11 15.64 2.37
C ASN A 131 -7.74 16.12 1.88
N SER A 132 -7.43 16.02 0.58
CA SER A 132 -6.17 16.47 -0.01
C SER A 132 -6.28 17.72 -0.91
N PRO A 133 -6.98 18.81 -0.51
CA PRO A 133 -6.94 20.04 -1.29
C PRO A 133 -5.55 20.68 -1.22
N ILE A 134 -5.20 21.48 -2.23
CA ILE A 134 -4.03 22.35 -2.14
C ILE A 134 -4.33 23.39 -1.03
N PRO A 135 -3.48 23.55 0.00
CA PRO A 135 -3.75 24.52 1.06
C PRO A 135 -3.87 25.93 0.47
N GLN A 136 -4.85 26.72 0.94
CA GLN A 136 -5.13 28.06 0.38
C GLN A 136 -3.93 29.02 0.50
N SER A 137 -3.06 28.79 1.48
CA SER A 137 -1.81 29.54 1.65
C SER A 137 -0.80 29.31 0.53
N ILE A 138 -0.94 28.24 -0.26
CA ILE A 138 -0.02 27.94 -1.36
C ILE A 138 -0.36 28.81 -2.57
N THR A 139 0.60 29.64 -2.95
CA THR A 139 0.50 30.57 -4.09
C THR A 139 1.39 30.11 -5.25
N PRO A 140 1.28 30.74 -6.44
CA PRO A 140 2.21 30.47 -7.54
C PRO A 140 3.66 30.89 -7.30
N HIS A 141 3.94 31.58 -6.19
CA HIS A 141 5.28 32.03 -5.83
C HIS A 141 5.88 31.12 -4.77
N VAL A 142 7.20 30.88 -4.85
CA VAL A 142 7.93 30.10 -3.86
C VAL A 142 7.91 30.82 -2.52
N GLN A 143 7.31 30.19 -1.52
CA GLN A 143 7.21 30.71 -0.17
C GLN A 143 7.64 29.64 0.84
N GLN A 144 8.08 30.07 2.01
CA GLN A 144 8.45 29.17 3.11
C GLN A 144 7.24 28.91 3.99
N HIS A 145 6.90 27.64 4.23
CA HIS A 145 5.77 27.24 5.06
C HIS A 145 6.24 26.31 6.19
N SER A 146 5.59 26.41 7.35
CA SER A 146 5.77 25.38 8.39
C SER A 146 5.20 24.06 7.89
N VAL A 147 5.96 22.96 8.06
CA VAL A 147 5.51 21.62 7.67
C VAL A 147 4.21 21.26 8.39
N ASN A 148 4.06 21.62 9.68
CA ASN A 148 2.87 21.36 10.47
C ASN A 148 1.62 22.10 9.96
N ASN A 149 1.79 23.28 9.37
CA ASN A 149 0.67 24.01 8.78
C ASN A 149 0.19 23.37 7.48
N LEU A 150 1.10 22.73 6.74
CA LEU A 150 0.78 22.02 5.50
C LEU A 150 0.24 20.62 5.78
N PHE A 151 0.73 19.96 6.83
CA PHE A 151 0.41 18.58 7.20
C PHE A 151 0.15 18.48 8.71
N PRO A 152 -1.04 18.87 9.19
CA PRO A 152 -1.34 18.93 10.63
C PRO A 152 -1.33 17.57 11.33
N PHE A 153 -1.53 16.48 10.58
CA PHE A 153 -1.42 15.11 11.09
C PHE A 153 -0.04 14.49 10.84
N GLY A 154 0.90 15.28 10.31
CA GLY A 154 2.30 14.90 10.15
C GLY A 154 2.92 14.57 11.49
N ARG A 155 3.47 13.36 11.63
CA ARG A 155 4.33 12.98 12.77
C ARG A 155 5.76 13.47 12.60
N SER A 156 5.99 14.26 11.56
CA SER A 156 7.22 14.94 11.23
C SER A 156 7.76 15.79 12.39
N GLY A 157 9.00 15.51 12.80
CA GLY A 157 9.68 16.13 13.95
C GLY A 157 9.96 17.63 13.81
N ASN A 158 10.23 18.25 14.97
CA ASN A 158 10.46 19.68 15.25
C ASN A 158 9.44 20.67 14.64
N SER A 159 8.65 21.34 15.49
CA SER A 159 7.66 22.34 15.09
C SER A 159 8.23 23.54 14.32
N ALA A 160 9.55 23.73 14.34
CA ALA A 160 10.26 24.76 13.59
C ALA A 160 10.60 24.39 12.14
N GLU A 161 10.36 23.15 11.69
CA GLU A 161 10.70 22.72 10.33
C GLU A 161 9.92 23.54 9.28
N ARG A 162 10.65 24.17 8.36
CA ARG A 162 10.11 24.97 7.25
C ARG A 162 10.52 24.38 5.92
N ILE A 163 9.62 24.46 4.95
CA ILE A 163 9.81 23.96 3.60
C ILE A 163 9.38 24.99 2.56
N SER A 164 10.12 25.06 1.45
CA SER A 164 9.68 25.83 0.29
C SER A 164 8.45 25.20 -0.34
N ALA A 165 7.53 26.02 -0.83
CA ALA A 165 6.27 25.53 -1.30
C ALA A 165 5.65 26.50 -2.33
N ALA A 166 5.09 25.95 -3.42
CA ALA A 166 4.41 26.72 -4.47
C ALA A 166 3.44 25.83 -5.26
N LYS A 167 2.41 26.43 -5.86
CA LYS A 167 1.55 25.72 -6.82
C LYS A 167 1.82 26.13 -8.26
N ILE A 168 1.58 25.24 -9.20
CA ILE A 168 1.74 25.50 -10.62
C ILE A 168 0.66 24.80 -11.42
N LYS A 169 0.14 25.47 -12.46
CA LYS A 169 -0.89 24.90 -13.33
C LYS A 169 -0.34 23.73 -14.12
N TRP A 170 -1.08 22.64 -14.17
CA TRP A 170 -0.75 21.46 -14.94
C TRP A 170 -0.57 21.77 -16.43
N ASP A 171 0.41 21.09 -17.03
CA ASP A 171 0.57 21.04 -18.48
C ASP A 171 0.72 19.58 -18.94
N LYS A 172 -0.15 19.17 -19.86
CA LYS A 172 -0.20 17.82 -20.42
C LYS A 172 1.12 17.36 -21.06
N ASN A 173 1.95 18.30 -21.53
CA ASN A 173 3.26 17.97 -22.07
C ASN A 173 4.28 17.98 -20.92
N SER A 174 4.61 16.79 -20.40
CA SER A 174 5.48 16.64 -19.23
C SER A 174 6.87 17.26 -19.41
N LYS A 175 7.47 17.20 -20.61
CA LYS A 175 8.78 17.82 -20.88
C LYS A 175 8.70 19.34 -20.78
N ARG A 176 7.73 19.95 -21.46
CA ARG A 176 7.48 21.40 -21.39
C ARG A 176 7.13 21.84 -19.97
N PHE A 177 6.36 21.01 -19.26
CA PHE A 177 5.97 21.28 -17.89
C PHE A 177 7.17 21.26 -16.95
N ALA A 178 8.02 20.23 -17.05
CA ALA A 178 9.27 20.13 -16.29
C ALA A 178 10.19 21.32 -16.56
N THR A 179 10.39 21.74 -17.82
CA THR A 179 11.17 22.96 -18.14
C THR A 179 10.57 24.20 -17.50
N THR A 180 9.24 24.30 -17.43
CA THR A 180 8.55 25.42 -16.79
C THR A 180 8.77 25.42 -15.27
N ILE A 181 8.66 24.27 -14.62
CA ILE A 181 8.97 24.10 -13.20
C ILE A 181 10.42 24.48 -12.93
N GLN A 182 11.37 23.93 -13.71
CA GLN A 182 12.79 24.20 -13.55
C GLN A 182 13.08 25.70 -13.58
N ARG A 183 12.56 26.39 -14.60
CA ARG A 183 12.79 27.83 -14.79
C ARG A 183 12.10 28.70 -13.74
N LYS A 184 10.87 28.37 -13.36
CA LYS A 184 10.05 29.27 -12.51
C LYS A 184 10.24 29.04 -11.01
N LEU A 185 10.48 27.80 -10.62
CA LEU A 185 10.44 27.39 -9.21
C LEU A 185 11.79 26.88 -8.71
N LEU A 186 12.61 26.30 -9.59
CA LEU A 186 13.84 25.61 -9.19
C LEU A 186 15.13 26.36 -9.54
N SER A 187 15.06 27.52 -10.19
CA SER A 187 16.23 28.25 -10.70
C SER A 187 17.24 28.67 -9.63
N THR A 188 16.84 28.70 -8.35
CA THR A 188 17.69 29.04 -7.21
C THR A 188 18.21 27.82 -6.45
N PHE A 189 17.81 26.61 -6.85
CA PHE A 189 18.31 25.37 -6.26
C PHE A 189 19.51 24.86 -7.08
N GLY A 190 20.39 24.09 -6.43
CA GLY A 190 21.53 23.47 -7.13
C GLY A 190 21.10 22.38 -8.11
N ASP A 191 22.07 21.81 -8.84
CA ASP A 191 21.80 20.86 -9.93
C ASP A 191 21.59 19.41 -9.46
N ASN A 192 21.99 19.08 -8.23
CA ASN A 192 21.93 17.72 -7.68
C ASN A 192 20.59 17.46 -6.96
N LEU A 193 19.50 17.50 -7.71
CA LEU A 193 18.14 17.30 -7.19
C LEU A 193 17.59 15.92 -7.54
N LEU A 194 16.80 15.40 -6.61
CA LEU A 194 15.97 14.22 -6.82
C LEU A 194 14.50 14.62 -6.68
N PHE A 195 13.66 14.04 -7.53
CA PHE A 195 12.24 14.37 -7.63
C PHE A 195 11.38 13.16 -7.35
N ARG A 196 10.28 13.36 -6.65
CA ARG A 196 9.23 12.34 -6.47
C ARG A 196 7.87 12.91 -6.80
N GLY A 197 7.24 12.39 -7.84
CA GLY A 197 5.85 12.67 -8.15
C GLY A 197 4.92 11.79 -7.35
N LEU A 198 3.85 12.37 -6.83
CA LEU A 198 2.81 11.64 -6.10
C LEU A 198 1.44 12.25 -6.38
N THR A 199 0.40 11.45 -6.25
CA THR A 199 -0.95 11.98 -6.05
C THR A 199 -1.01 12.74 -4.71
N ARG A 200 -1.89 13.73 -4.57
CA ARG A 200 -2.01 14.46 -3.29
C ARG A 200 -2.37 13.53 -2.10
N PRO A 201 -3.22 12.49 -2.25
CA PRO A 201 -3.43 11.50 -1.18
C PRO A 201 -2.18 10.75 -0.78
N ALA A 202 -1.36 10.34 -1.76
CA ALA A 202 -0.08 9.68 -1.48
C ALA A 202 0.90 10.64 -0.81
N LEU A 203 0.90 11.93 -1.17
CA LEU A 203 1.66 12.96 -0.47
C LEU A 203 1.20 13.08 1.00
N LEU A 204 -0.10 13.16 1.28
CA LEU A 204 -0.59 13.20 2.67
C LEU A 204 -0.17 11.97 3.48
N SER A 205 -0.36 10.77 2.92
CA SER A 205 0.06 9.52 3.56
C SER A 205 1.56 9.51 3.82
N LEU A 206 2.36 9.94 2.84
CA LEU A 206 3.81 10.05 2.98
C LEU A 206 4.17 11.03 4.08
N MET A 207 3.62 12.24 4.09
CA MET A 207 3.98 13.27 5.08
C MET A 207 3.50 12.94 6.50
N THR A 208 2.51 12.05 6.64
CA THR A 208 2.03 11.58 7.95
C THR A 208 3.12 10.85 8.73
N LEU A 209 3.88 9.95 8.10
CA LEU A 209 4.91 9.14 8.77
C LEU A 209 6.31 9.29 8.18
N PHE A 210 6.45 10.02 7.08
CA PHE A 210 7.62 10.07 6.22
C PHE A 210 8.16 8.68 5.88
N ARG A 211 7.27 7.81 5.40
CA ARG A 211 7.59 6.42 5.04
C ARG A 211 7.32 6.14 3.57
N PRO A 212 7.98 5.12 2.98
CA PRO A 212 7.63 4.59 1.68
C PRO A 212 6.12 4.41 1.51
N VAL A 213 5.57 4.97 0.44
CA VAL A 213 4.21 4.67 -0.01
C VAL A 213 4.33 3.60 -1.08
N ILE A 214 3.79 2.42 -0.79
CA ILE A 214 3.67 1.33 -1.76
C ILE A 214 2.43 1.62 -2.61
N VAL A 215 2.62 1.68 -3.92
CA VAL A 215 1.54 1.90 -4.91
C VAL A 215 1.46 0.71 -5.86
N SER A 216 0.30 0.39 -6.41
CA SER A 216 0.15 -0.82 -7.25
C SER A 216 0.73 -0.70 -8.68
N HIS A 217 1.58 0.31 -8.95
CA HIS A 217 2.16 0.54 -10.26
C HIS A 217 3.51 -0.19 -10.40
N TYR A 218 3.73 -0.81 -11.57
CA TYR A 218 4.87 -1.71 -11.78
C TYR A 218 6.24 -1.06 -11.55
N ALA A 219 6.41 0.21 -11.91
CA ALA A 219 7.69 0.90 -11.81
C ALA A 219 8.03 1.43 -10.40
N ASP A 220 7.03 1.68 -9.56
CA ASP A 220 7.23 2.36 -8.27
C ASP A 220 7.65 1.40 -7.13
N ASN A 221 7.84 0.12 -7.43
CA ASN A 221 8.27 -0.90 -6.46
C ASN A 221 9.19 -1.96 -7.07
N GLU A 222 9.79 -1.70 -8.23
CA GLU A 222 10.58 -2.71 -8.96
C GLU A 222 11.91 -3.05 -8.29
N PHE A 223 12.40 -2.18 -7.39
CA PHE A 223 13.51 -2.46 -6.49
C PHE A 223 13.05 -2.84 -5.08
N GLY A 224 11.77 -3.16 -4.90
CA GLY A 224 11.15 -3.50 -3.62
C GLY A 224 10.64 -2.29 -2.82
N PRO A 225 10.19 -2.49 -1.58
CA PRO A 225 9.66 -1.42 -0.74
C PRO A 225 10.71 -0.34 -0.48
N GLY A 226 10.40 0.92 -0.83
CA GLY A 226 11.38 2.00 -0.69
C GLY A 226 10.86 3.40 -1.02
N PHE A 227 11.73 4.38 -0.82
CA PHE A 227 11.47 5.78 -1.12
C PHE A 227 12.00 6.12 -2.52
N TYR A 228 11.15 5.94 -3.53
CA TYR A 228 11.50 6.14 -4.94
C TYR A 228 11.59 7.62 -5.31
N THR A 229 12.67 7.98 -5.97
CA THR A 229 12.93 9.30 -6.55
C THR A 229 13.63 9.15 -7.90
N THR A 230 13.72 10.21 -8.68
CA THR A 230 14.46 10.23 -9.94
C THR A 230 15.11 11.59 -10.15
N PRO A 231 16.30 11.69 -10.76
CA PRO A 231 16.84 12.97 -11.21
C PRO A 231 16.06 13.56 -12.39
N ASN A 232 15.17 12.78 -13.03
CA ASN A 232 14.40 13.23 -14.18
C ASN A 232 13.05 13.85 -13.76
N LEU A 233 13.01 15.17 -13.69
CA LEU A 233 11.79 15.92 -13.34
C LEU A 233 10.61 15.61 -14.26
N SER A 234 10.83 15.34 -15.56
CA SER A 234 9.73 15.02 -16.49
C SER A 234 9.06 13.69 -16.13
N VAL A 235 9.82 12.73 -15.60
CA VAL A 235 9.29 11.45 -15.12
C VAL A 235 8.56 11.63 -13.79
N ALA A 236 9.14 12.36 -12.84
CA ALA A 236 8.45 12.67 -11.58
C ALA A 236 7.10 13.38 -11.82
N VAL A 237 7.06 14.37 -12.71
CA VAL A 237 5.83 15.07 -13.09
C VAL A 237 4.75 14.11 -13.65
N ARG A 238 5.14 13.09 -14.43
CA ARG A 238 4.20 12.07 -14.92
C ARG A 238 3.62 11.23 -13.78
N TYR A 239 4.44 10.84 -12.81
CA TYR A 239 3.98 10.09 -11.63
C TYR A 239 3.03 10.91 -10.76
N GLY A 240 3.24 12.22 -10.64
CA GLY A 240 2.34 13.12 -9.92
C GLY A 240 0.98 13.28 -10.61
N GLY A 241 1.00 13.45 -11.94
CA GLY A 241 -0.21 13.67 -12.73
C GLY A 241 -0.86 15.05 -12.48
N PRO A 242 -2.02 15.33 -13.11
CA PRO A 242 -2.64 16.66 -13.10
C PRO A 242 -3.17 17.10 -11.73
N ALA A 243 -3.47 16.17 -10.83
CA ALA A 243 -3.97 16.45 -9.49
C ALA A 243 -2.98 15.97 -8.41
N GLY A 244 -1.68 16.09 -8.70
CA GLY A 244 -0.61 15.60 -7.85
C GLY A 244 0.23 16.67 -7.18
N ALA A 245 1.42 16.25 -6.78
CA ALA A 245 2.49 17.09 -6.30
C ALA A 245 3.85 16.48 -6.68
N VAL A 246 4.87 17.31 -6.69
CA VAL A 246 6.28 16.90 -6.84
C VAL A 246 7.03 17.32 -5.58
N LEU A 247 7.63 16.36 -4.90
CA LEU A 247 8.61 16.62 -3.85
C LEU A 247 9.99 16.80 -4.49
N VAL A 248 10.74 17.77 -3.98
CA VAL A 248 12.08 18.14 -4.45
C VAL A 248 13.07 17.96 -3.31
N PHE A 249 14.00 17.05 -3.51
CA PHE A 249 15.05 16.71 -2.56
C PHE A 249 16.39 17.19 -3.09
N GLU A 250 17.23 17.68 -2.18
CA GLU A 250 18.67 17.61 -2.42
C GLU A 250 19.09 16.13 -2.37
N ASN A 251 19.92 15.68 -3.30
CA ASN A 251 20.36 14.29 -3.34
C ASN A 251 21.09 13.94 -2.02
N PRO A 252 20.64 12.93 -1.27
CA PRO A 252 21.22 12.58 0.02
C PRO A 252 22.71 12.28 -0.05
N SER A 253 23.44 12.66 1.02
CA SER A 253 24.90 12.57 1.16
C SER A 253 25.53 11.24 0.73
N ASP A 254 26.76 11.32 0.21
CA ASP A 254 27.65 10.19 -0.11
C ASP A 254 27.99 9.27 1.08
N ARG A 255 27.60 9.63 2.30
CA ARG A 255 27.79 8.81 3.51
C ARG A 255 26.86 7.59 3.58
N LEU A 256 25.85 7.50 2.71
CA LEU A 256 24.95 6.36 2.61
C LEU A 256 25.55 5.27 1.72
N ASN A 257 25.37 4.00 2.11
CA ASN A 257 25.82 2.88 1.29
C ASN A 257 24.96 2.79 0.03
N ARG A 258 25.53 3.15 -1.12
CA ARG A 258 24.82 3.16 -2.41
C ARG A 258 25.19 1.94 -3.24
N LEU A 259 24.18 1.21 -3.72
CA LEU A 259 24.33 0.08 -4.62
C LEU A 259 23.74 0.44 -5.98
N VAL A 260 24.58 0.40 -7.02
CA VAL A 260 24.14 0.58 -8.40
C VAL A 260 23.72 -0.78 -8.96
N LEU A 261 22.48 -0.84 -9.45
CA LEU A 261 21.86 -1.99 -10.09
C LEU A 261 21.94 -1.80 -11.60
N ALA A 262 22.69 -2.69 -12.25
CA ALA A 262 22.80 -2.77 -13.71
C ALA A 262 22.91 -4.24 -14.15
N GLY A 263 22.57 -4.52 -15.41
CA GLY A 263 22.73 -5.83 -16.01
C GLY A 263 21.99 -6.92 -15.25
N GLU A 264 22.67 -8.02 -14.93
CA GLU A 264 22.07 -9.18 -14.26
C GLU A 264 21.50 -8.81 -12.87
N ALA A 265 22.20 -7.95 -12.10
CA ALA A 265 21.74 -7.53 -10.78
C ALA A 265 20.41 -6.77 -10.85
N TRP A 266 20.30 -5.86 -11.82
CA TRP A 266 19.06 -5.14 -12.10
C TRP A 266 17.93 -6.09 -12.54
N GLN A 267 18.22 -6.98 -13.49
CA GLN A 267 17.23 -7.93 -14.01
C GLN A 267 16.67 -8.84 -12.92
N ASN A 268 17.53 -9.37 -12.04
CA ASN A 268 17.12 -10.27 -10.97
C ASN A 268 16.20 -9.58 -9.96
N VAL A 269 16.55 -8.36 -9.54
CA VAL A 269 15.79 -7.56 -8.59
C VAL A 269 14.43 -7.17 -9.18
N THR A 270 14.44 -6.58 -10.38
CA THR A 270 13.23 -6.14 -11.07
C THR A 270 12.30 -7.31 -11.32
N ARG A 271 12.81 -8.46 -11.77
CA ARG A 271 12.00 -9.68 -11.97
C ARG A 271 11.36 -10.15 -10.68
N PHE A 272 12.12 -10.22 -9.58
CA PHE A 272 11.59 -10.67 -8.29
C PHE A 272 10.43 -9.79 -7.82
N TRP A 273 10.63 -8.46 -7.77
CA TRP A 273 9.61 -7.55 -7.25
C TRP A 273 8.44 -7.28 -8.20
N THR A 274 8.58 -7.59 -9.48
CA THR A 274 7.48 -7.56 -10.45
C THR A 274 6.76 -8.91 -10.59
N GLY A 275 7.07 -9.90 -9.73
CA GLY A 275 6.31 -11.15 -9.62
C GLY A 275 6.80 -12.30 -10.51
N ASN A 276 8.00 -12.21 -11.09
CA ASN A 276 8.61 -13.31 -11.81
C ASN A 276 9.44 -14.17 -10.84
N ILE A 277 9.07 -15.44 -10.70
CA ILE A 277 9.69 -16.37 -9.75
C ILE A 277 11.07 -16.79 -10.28
N VAL A 278 12.13 -16.39 -9.57
CA VAL A 278 13.47 -16.96 -9.77
C VAL A 278 13.56 -18.24 -8.93
N SER A 279 13.74 -19.39 -9.59
CA SER A 279 13.79 -20.70 -8.94
C SER A 279 14.96 -20.86 -7.97
N ASN A 280 16.09 -20.21 -8.22
CA ASN A 280 17.25 -20.22 -7.33
C ASN A 280 17.17 -19.09 -6.29
N HIS A 281 16.90 -19.45 -5.04
CA HIS A 281 16.79 -18.51 -3.91
C HIS A 281 18.08 -17.72 -3.63
N GLU A 282 19.25 -18.31 -3.83
CA GLU A 282 20.54 -17.67 -3.57
C GLU A 282 20.89 -16.60 -4.61
N ARG A 283 20.26 -16.66 -5.81
CA ARG A 283 20.42 -15.68 -6.88
C ARG A 283 19.35 -14.58 -6.89
N ARG A 284 18.42 -14.57 -5.92
CA ARG A 284 17.30 -13.61 -5.89
C ARG A 284 17.71 -12.18 -5.58
N ALA A 285 18.83 -11.97 -4.89
CA ALA A 285 19.31 -10.64 -4.52
C ALA A 285 20.81 -10.50 -4.81
N PRO A 286 21.26 -9.34 -5.32
CA PRO A 286 22.67 -9.05 -5.51
C PRO A 286 23.47 -9.13 -4.20
N VAL A 287 24.76 -9.45 -4.32
CA VAL A 287 25.72 -9.31 -3.21
C VAL A 287 25.67 -7.87 -2.71
N ASN A 288 25.60 -7.69 -1.39
CA ASN A 288 25.46 -6.40 -0.69
C ASN A 288 24.08 -5.71 -0.75
N TRP A 289 23.07 -6.31 -1.39
CA TRP A 289 21.70 -5.77 -1.39
C TRP A 289 21.20 -5.41 0.01
N ARG A 290 21.42 -6.30 0.99
CA ARG A 290 20.98 -6.13 2.38
C ARG A 290 21.71 -5.02 3.14
N MET A 291 22.87 -4.57 2.64
CA MET A 291 23.69 -3.55 3.28
C MET A 291 23.50 -2.16 2.65
N ALA A 292 22.76 -2.08 1.54
CA ALA A 292 22.50 -0.84 0.85
C ALA A 292 21.50 0.03 1.64
N ASP A 293 21.82 1.31 1.75
CA ASP A 293 20.90 2.36 2.19
C ASP A 293 20.15 2.95 0.99
N ILE A 294 20.84 3.06 -0.15
CA ILE A 294 20.32 3.58 -1.41
C ILE A 294 20.53 2.54 -2.51
N LEU A 295 19.49 2.30 -3.30
CA LEU A 295 19.58 1.60 -4.57
C LEU A 295 19.47 2.60 -5.69
N GLU A 296 20.29 2.45 -6.72
CA GLU A 296 20.25 3.29 -7.91
C GLU A 296 20.27 2.41 -9.15
N GLY A 297 19.46 2.71 -10.14
CA GLY A 297 19.49 1.96 -11.39
C GLY A 297 18.46 2.48 -12.38
N PRO A 298 18.41 1.92 -13.59
CA PRO A 298 17.40 2.27 -14.59
C PRO A 298 15.98 2.00 -14.10
N ILE A 299 15.04 2.83 -14.52
CA ILE A 299 13.61 2.51 -14.48
C ILE A 299 13.34 1.46 -15.55
N SER A 300 12.49 0.49 -15.27
CA SER A 300 12.16 -0.56 -16.23
C SER A 300 11.14 -0.10 -17.28
N GLU A 301 11.39 -0.48 -18.53
CA GLU A 301 10.48 -0.29 -19.65
C GLU A 301 9.91 -1.64 -20.11
N PRO A 302 8.69 -1.65 -20.70
CA PRO A 302 8.18 -2.83 -21.38
C PRO A 302 9.18 -3.32 -22.43
N GLY A 303 9.45 -4.62 -22.49
CA GLY A 303 10.17 -5.21 -23.61
C GLY A 303 9.37 -5.11 -24.91
N GLU A 304 9.98 -5.50 -26.03
CA GLU A 304 9.39 -5.41 -27.38
C GLU A 304 8.02 -6.11 -27.50
N ALA A 305 7.73 -7.09 -26.64
CA ALA A 305 6.44 -7.76 -26.56
C ALA A 305 5.98 -7.92 -25.10
N ARG A 306 4.66 -8.02 -24.88
CA ARG A 306 4.02 -8.05 -23.55
C ARG A 306 4.48 -9.20 -22.63
N HIS A 307 5.04 -10.26 -23.22
CA HIS A 307 5.55 -11.46 -22.55
C HIS A 307 7.08 -11.50 -22.44
N LEU A 308 7.78 -10.53 -23.04
CA LEU A 308 9.23 -10.44 -22.93
C LEU A 308 9.63 -9.75 -21.61
N PRO A 309 10.83 -10.08 -21.07
CA PRO A 309 11.36 -9.40 -19.90
C PRO A 309 11.41 -7.88 -20.11
N ARG A 310 11.20 -7.16 -19.00
CA ARG A 310 11.41 -5.70 -18.99
C ARG A 310 12.87 -5.37 -19.26
N VAL A 311 13.11 -4.22 -19.88
CA VAL A 311 14.43 -3.73 -20.26
C VAL A 311 14.80 -2.48 -19.48
N GLU A 312 16.10 -2.20 -19.37
CA GLU A 312 16.62 -0.98 -18.74
C GLU A 312 16.30 0.24 -19.61
N SER A 313 15.70 1.28 -19.03
CA SER A 313 15.54 2.57 -19.71
C SER A 313 16.77 3.46 -19.56
N GLU A 314 16.79 4.59 -20.26
CA GLU A 314 17.81 5.63 -20.07
C GLU A 314 17.59 6.47 -18.80
N VAL A 315 16.46 6.31 -18.11
CA VAL A 315 16.12 7.13 -16.95
C VAL A 315 16.44 6.38 -15.67
N LEU A 316 17.22 7.00 -14.79
CA LEU A 316 17.55 6.45 -13.48
C LEU A 316 16.45 6.70 -12.45
N GLN A 317 16.37 5.81 -11.48
CA GLN A 317 15.71 6.00 -10.20
C GLN A 317 16.70 5.80 -9.07
N VAL A 318 16.46 6.52 -7.98
CA VAL A 318 17.21 6.46 -6.74
C VAL A 318 16.21 6.14 -5.62
N VAL A 319 16.44 5.04 -4.92
CA VAL A 319 15.50 4.47 -3.97
C VAL A 319 16.16 4.36 -2.60
N GLY A 320 15.61 5.07 -1.62
CA GLY A 320 15.95 4.82 -0.21
C GLY A 320 15.34 3.52 0.27
N VAL A 321 16.10 2.64 0.90
CA VAL A 321 15.62 1.32 1.36
C VAL A 321 15.93 1.03 2.83
N SER A 322 16.60 1.95 3.52
CA SER A 322 16.92 1.82 4.94
C SER A 322 16.35 2.97 5.78
N PRO A 323 16.16 2.79 7.10
CA PRO A 323 15.79 3.88 8.01
C PRO A 323 16.73 5.09 7.92
N LYS A 324 18.04 4.86 7.73
CA LYS A 324 19.03 5.93 7.55
C LYS A 324 18.75 6.75 6.29
N SER A 325 18.43 6.07 5.18
CA SER A 325 18.08 6.74 3.94
C SER A 325 16.80 7.56 4.06
N PHE A 326 15.79 7.07 4.78
CA PHE A 326 14.53 7.80 4.99
C PHE A 326 14.74 9.09 5.77
N GLU A 327 15.56 9.05 6.82
CA GLU A 327 15.92 10.25 7.58
C GLU A 327 16.75 11.23 6.73
N ALA A 328 17.63 10.72 5.87
CA ALA A 328 18.39 11.55 4.95
C ALA A 328 17.50 12.24 3.90
N PHE A 329 16.54 11.52 3.30
CA PHE A 329 15.53 12.11 2.41
C PHE A 329 14.63 13.12 3.12
N ARG A 330 14.28 12.85 4.38
CA ARG A 330 13.52 13.78 5.22
C ARG A 330 14.25 15.10 5.38
N SER A 331 15.50 15.02 5.82
CA SER A 331 16.37 16.17 6.05
C SER A 331 16.74 16.90 4.75
N SER A 332 16.72 16.21 3.61
CA SER A 332 17.06 16.77 2.31
C SER A 332 15.86 17.32 1.53
N LEU A 333 14.63 17.18 2.05
CA LEU A 333 13.44 17.71 1.41
C LEU A 333 13.47 19.25 1.40
N LYS A 334 13.56 19.85 0.21
CA LYS A 334 13.70 21.30 0.04
C LYS A 334 12.39 21.98 -0.34
N MET A 335 11.59 21.34 -1.18
CA MET A 335 10.40 21.95 -1.73
C MET A 335 9.28 20.94 -2.02
N ILE A 336 8.04 21.39 -1.87
CA ILE A 336 6.86 20.72 -2.43
C ILE A 336 6.24 21.61 -3.49
N ILE A 337 5.96 21.06 -4.66
CA ILE A 337 5.30 21.74 -5.77
C ILE A 337 3.93 21.10 -5.94
N TRP A 338 2.85 21.84 -5.68
CA TRP A 338 1.48 21.35 -5.91
C TRP A 338 1.08 21.59 -7.36
N ILE A 339 0.51 20.57 -7.98
CA ILE A 339 -0.01 20.65 -9.35
C ILE A 339 -1.50 20.98 -9.27
N ASP A 340 -1.87 22.10 -9.88
CA ASP A 340 -3.23 22.66 -9.95
C ASP A 340 -3.89 22.39 -11.31
#